data_AF-X6LBR1-F1
#
_entry.id   AF-X6LBR1-F1
#
_cell.length_a   1.000
_cell.length_b   1.000
_cell.length_c   1.000
_cell.angle_alpha   90.00
_cell.angle_beta   90.00
_cell.angle_gamma   90.00
#
_symmetry.space_group_name_H-M   'P 1'
#
loop_
_entity.id
_entity.type
_entity.pdbx_description
1 polymer ?
#
loop_
_entity_poly.entity_id
_entity_poly.type
_entity_poly.pdbx_seq_one_letter_code
_entity_poly.pdbx_strand_id
1 'polypeptide(L)'
;MDDSQNEKFRQLVSPLREINQTMKKIIWDIKFESSCELAKAILTLSEQSNNFGSKLAKCLDMDFEGLFQLVKEGDQFSVVKRLGQFEQAGQTGEWVFSDYETMFGLHQLNSISNFSTKIKLKVDKYEGLILQFGMTCLNYDSIENAFDRLKLGLDSEGKKKIEEI
;
A
#
# COMPACT_ATOMS: atom_id res chain seq x y z
N MET A 1 6.70 2.13 6.27
CA MET A 1 6.64 0.99 7.22
C MET A 1 5.33 0.27 6.98
N ASP A 2 5.12 -0.93 7.51
CA ASP A 2 3.76 -1.49 7.56
C ASP A 2 2.99 -0.68 8.61
N ASP A 3 2.17 0.28 8.19
CA ASP A 3 1.35 1.11 9.10
C ASP A 3 0.38 0.25 9.93
N SER A 4 0.24 -1.04 9.59
CA SER A 4 -0.42 -2.05 10.42
C SER A 4 0.26 -2.30 11.76
N GLN A 5 1.51 -1.88 11.99
CA GLN A 5 2.22 -2.06 13.26
C GLN A 5 1.83 -1.03 14.33
N ASN A 6 1.09 0.02 13.98
CA ASN A 6 0.62 0.98 14.96
C ASN A 6 -0.57 0.41 15.73
N GLU A 7 -0.32 -0.06 16.96
CA GLU A 7 -1.32 -0.66 17.84
C GLU A 7 -2.55 0.24 18.03
N LYS A 8 -2.35 1.57 18.08
CA LYS A 8 -3.47 2.52 18.15
C LYS A 8 -4.32 2.47 16.88
N PHE A 9 -3.71 2.37 15.70
CA PHE A 9 -4.40 2.23 14.42
C PHE A 9 -5.23 0.94 14.36
N ARG A 10 -4.64 -0.20 14.74
CA ARG A 10 -5.34 -1.49 14.80
C ARG A 10 -6.55 -1.44 15.73
N GLN A 11 -6.41 -0.78 16.87
CA GLN A 11 -7.49 -0.65 17.85
C GLN A 11 -8.66 0.22 17.37
N LEU A 12 -8.50 1.07 16.33
CA LEU A 12 -9.59 1.88 15.78
C LEU A 12 -10.27 1.28 14.57
N VAL A 13 -9.57 0.47 13.78
CA VAL A 13 -10.09 -0.02 12.49
C VAL A 13 -11.44 -0.72 12.68
N SER A 14 -11.56 -1.55 13.73
CA SER A 14 -12.82 -2.24 14.04
C SER A 14 -13.90 -1.27 14.55
N PRO A 15 -13.67 -0.43 15.58
CA PRO A 15 -14.65 0.57 16.03
C PRO A 15 -15.11 1.54 14.93
N LEU A 16 -14.19 2.11 14.14
CA LEU A 16 -14.51 3.03 13.05
C LEU A 16 -15.36 2.35 11.97
N ARG A 17 -15.03 1.11 11.61
CA ARG A 17 -15.80 0.34 10.62
C ARG A 17 -17.22 0.11 11.10
N GLU A 18 -17.39 -0.30 12.36
CA GLU A 18 -18.71 -0.53 12.94
C GLU A 18 -19.52 0.77 13.03
N ILE A 19 -18.94 1.85 13.54
CA ILE A 19 -19.60 3.17 13.59
C ILE A 19 -20.04 3.61 12.19
N ASN A 20 -19.13 3.50 11.22
CA ASN A 20 -19.40 3.93 9.85
C ASN A 20 -20.55 3.10 9.23
N GLN A 21 -20.55 1.79 9.41
CA GLN A 21 -21.64 0.92 8.92
C GLN A 21 -22.97 1.25 9.60
N THR A 22 -22.98 1.44 10.91
CA THR A 22 -24.19 1.74 11.67
C THR A 22 -24.77 3.11 11.28
N MET A 23 -23.94 4.15 11.21
CA MET A 23 -24.39 5.47 10.79
C MET A 23 -24.78 5.50 9.30
N LYS A 24 -24.18 4.69 8.42
CA LYS A 24 -24.64 4.58 7.02
C LYS A 24 -26.06 4.04 6.95
N LYS A 25 -26.28 2.92 7.64
CA LYS A 25 -27.57 2.26 7.69
C LYS A 25 -28.69 3.14 8.28
N ILE A 26 -28.37 3.97 9.28
CA ILE A 26 -29.38 4.69 10.06
C ILE A 26 -29.47 6.18 9.70
N ILE A 27 -28.40 6.79 9.18
CA ILE A 27 -28.35 8.23 8.88
C ILE A 27 -27.94 8.49 7.43
N TRP A 28 -26.71 8.13 7.02
CA TRP A 28 -26.13 8.70 5.79
C TRP A 28 -26.81 8.23 4.51
N ASP A 29 -27.31 6.99 4.46
CA ASP A 29 -27.98 6.45 3.27
C ASP A 29 -29.50 6.64 3.32
N ILE A 30 -30.03 7.35 4.34
CA ILE A 30 -31.45 7.63 4.49
C ILE A 30 -31.76 9.06 4.08
N LYS A 31 -32.79 9.22 3.24
CA LYS A 31 -33.38 10.53 2.97
C LYS A 31 -34.48 10.81 3.98
N PHE A 32 -34.20 11.73 4.91
CA PHE A 32 -35.20 12.18 5.89
C PHE A 32 -36.11 13.24 5.29
N GLU A 33 -37.41 13.12 5.48
CA GLU A 33 -38.38 14.13 5.03
C GLU A 33 -38.58 15.24 6.06
N SER A 34 -38.14 15.02 7.30
CA SER A 34 -38.19 16.03 8.36
C SER A 34 -37.06 15.90 9.38
N SER A 35 -36.79 16.98 10.11
CA SER A 35 -35.87 16.98 11.25
C SER A 35 -36.32 16.06 12.39
N CYS A 36 -37.63 15.79 12.51
CA CYS A 36 -38.18 14.88 13.50
C CYS A 36 -37.79 13.42 13.22
N GLU A 37 -37.76 13.01 11.96
CA GLU A 37 -37.31 11.68 11.57
C GLU A 37 -35.81 11.50 11.80
N LEU A 38 -35.01 12.51 11.49
CA LEU A 38 -33.58 12.52 11.81
C LEU A 38 -33.35 12.42 13.32
N ALA A 39 -34.09 13.18 14.13
CA ALA A 39 -33.98 13.12 15.58
C ALA A 39 -34.33 11.72 16.13
N LYS A 40 -35.37 11.07 15.61
CA LYS A 40 -35.71 9.68 15.95
C LYS A 40 -34.61 8.70 15.55
N ALA A 41 -33.99 8.87 14.38
CA ALA A 41 -32.88 8.04 13.94
C ALA A 41 -31.65 8.17 14.85
N ILE A 42 -31.34 9.40 15.29
CA ILE A 42 -30.26 9.67 16.26
C ILE A 42 -30.56 9.03 17.63
N LEU A 43 -31.80 9.13 18.11
CA LEU A 43 -32.20 8.45 19.35
C LEU A 43 -32.07 6.93 19.23
N THR A 44 -32.49 6.38 18.09
CA THR A 44 -32.39 4.93 17.79
C THR A 44 -30.94 4.45 17.77
N LEU A 45 -30.00 5.26 17.29
CA LEU A 45 -28.56 4.97 17.36
C LEU A 45 -28.04 4.83 18.79
N SER A 46 -28.52 5.68 19.70
CA SER A 46 -28.14 5.63 21.12
C SER A 46 -28.70 4.39 21.83
N GLU A 47 -29.85 3.88 21.37
CA GLU A 47 -30.56 2.74 21.97
C GLU A 47 -30.14 1.38 21.41
N GLN A 48 -29.84 1.28 20.11
CA GLN A 48 -29.64 -0.02 19.44
C GLN A 48 -28.30 -0.72 19.71
N SER A 49 -27.35 -0.05 20.35
CA SER A 49 -26.05 -0.66 20.54
C SER A 49 -25.47 -0.29 21.88
N ASN A 50 -25.34 -1.31 22.73
CA ASN A 50 -24.85 -1.24 24.10
C ASN A 50 -23.47 -0.58 24.26
N ASN A 51 -22.82 -0.11 23.19
CA ASN A 51 -21.52 0.54 23.24
C ASN A 51 -21.28 1.57 22.11
N PHE A 52 -22.25 1.96 21.27
CA PHE A 52 -21.94 2.90 20.16
C PHE A 52 -21.47 4.25 20.66
N GLY A 53 -22.11 4.82 21.69
CA GLY A 53 -21.63 6.05 22.31
C GLY A 53 -20.18 5.92 22.81
N SER A 54 -19.83 4.80 23.44
CA SER A 54 -18.46 4.55 23.93
C SER A 54 -17.45 4.34 22.80
N LYS A 55 -17.84 3.68 21.70
CA LYS A 55 -16.99 3.47 20.53
C LYS A 55 -16.79 4.79 19.78
N LEU A 56 -17.85 5.57 19.62
CA LEU A 56 -17.80 6.89 19.00
C LEU A 56 -16.92 7.84 19.80
N ALA A 57 -17.09 7.87 21.12
CA ALA A 57 -16.23 8.66 22.01
C ALA A 57 -14.75 8.26 21.86
N LYS A 58 -14.43 6.96 21.87
CA LYS A 58 -13.05 6.48 21.63
C LYS A 58 -12.49 6.89 20.27
N CYS A 59 -13.31 6.92 19.23
CA CYS A 59 -12.88 7.38 17.92
C CYS A 59 -12.65 8.90 17.90
N LEU A 60 -13.50 9.67 18.58
CA LEU A 60 -13.42 11.14 18.60
C LEU A 60 -12.32 11.67 19.54
N ASP A 61 -11.99 10.93 20.60
CA ASP A 61 -10.91 11.26 21.56
C ASP A 61 -9.51 10.98 20.98
N MET A 62 -9.43 10.54 19.74
CA MET A 62 -8.17 10.30 19.07
C MET A 62 -7.50 11.60 18.64
N ASP A 63 -6.18 11.65 18.84
CA ASP A 63 -5.32 12.57 18.12
C ASP A 63 -5.20 12.18 16.64
N PHE A 64 -6.19 12.63 15.85
CA PHE A 64 -6.18 12.47 14.40
C PHE A 64 -5.01 13.21 13.75
N GLU A 65 -4.55 14.31 14.33
CA GLU A 65 -3.45 15.10 13.78
C GLU A 65 -2.14 14.32 13.88
N GLY A 66 -1.83 13.77 15.06
CA GLY A 66 -0.71 12.85 15.25
C GLY A 66 -0.82 11.59 14.39
N LEU A 67 -2.03 11.05 14.22
CA LEU A 67 -2.26 9.88 13.34
C LEU A 67 -2.00 10.20 11.87
N PHE A 68 -2.50 11.33 11.35
CA PHE A 68 -2.23 11.76 9.97
C PHE A 68 -0.78 12.12 9.77
N GLN A 69 -0.13 12.69 10.77
CA GLN A 69 1.30 12.98 10.75
C GLN A 69 2.12 11.68 10.66
N LEU A 70 1.76 10.65 11.42
CA LEU A 70 2.41 9.33 11.34
C LEU A 70 2.23 8.64 9.99
N VAL A 71 1.06 8.76 9.37
CA VAL A 71 0.83 8.23 8.01
C VAL A 71 1.70 8.98 6.99
N LYS A 72 1.76 10.32 7.08
CA LYS A 72 2.63 11.14 6.22
C LYS A 72 4.11 10.81 6.43
N GLU A 73 4.55 10.65 7.67
CA GLU A 73 5.93 10.30 8.03
C GLU A 73 6.27 8.86 7.62
N GLY A 74 5.34 7.92 7.74
CA GLY A 74 5.50 6.53 7.31
C GLY A 74 5.67 6.39 5.80
N ASP A 75 4.89 7.17 5.04
CA ASP A 75 5.02 7.31 3.59
C ASP A 75 6.32 8.02 3.21
N GLN A 76 6.67 9.12 3.87
CA GLN A 76 7.90 9.86 3.62
C GLN A 76 9.15 9.03 3.97
N PHE A 77 9.11 8.24 5.04
CA PHE A 77 10.20 7.32 5.41
C PHE A 77 10.37 6.19 4.40
N SER A 78 9.26 5.69 3.82
CA SER A 78 9.29 4.71 2.73
C SER A 78 9.95 5.27 1.47
N VAL A 79 9.71 6.55 1.17
CA VAL A 79 10.31 7.28 0.05
C VAL A 79 11.80 7.54 0.30
N VAL A 80 12.18 8.04 1.49
CA VAL A 80 13.58 8.31 1.85
C VAL A 80 14.41 7.02 1.89
N LYS A 81 13.87 5.94 2.47
CA LYS A 81 14.55 4.64 2.49
C LYS A 81 14.80 4.11 1.07
N ARG A 82 13.82 4.26 0.16
CA ARG A 82 13.98 3.86 -1.24
C ARG A 82 15.00 4.73 -1.97
N LEU A 83 15.00 6.03 -1.73
CA LEU A 83 16.00 6.93 -2.31
C LEU A 83 17.41 6.47 -1.92
N GLY A 84 17.65 6.19 -0.65
CA GLY A 84 18.95 5.67 -0.18
C GLY A 84 19.34 4.33 -0.81
N GLN A 85 18.36 3.46 -1.13
CA GLN A 85 18.63 2.22 -1.86
C GLN A 85 19.10 2.47 -3.30
N PHE A 86 18.49 3.44 -4.00
CA PHE A 86 18.92 3.81 -5.35
C PHE A 86 20.25 4.57 -5.36
N GLU A 87 20.53 5.41 -4.37
CA GLU A 87 21.85 6.04 -4.21
C GLU A 87 22.94 4.97 -4.00
N GLN A 88 22.66 3.96 -3.17
CA GLN A 88 23.57 2.83 -2.98
C GLN A 88 23.74 2.01 -4.26
N ALA A 89 22.65 1.80 -5.02
CA ALA A 89 22.71 1.11 -6.30
C ALA A 89 23.48 1.91 -7.36
N GLY A 90 23.38 3.24 -7.38
CA GLY A 90 24.19 4.08 -8.27
C GLY A 90 25.69 4.00 -7.98
N GLN A 91 26.06 3.77 -6.72
CA GLN A 91 27.47 3.65 -6.30
C GLN A 91 28.05 2.24 -6.44
N THR A 92 27.26 1.21 -6.15
CA THR A 92 27.74 -0.17 -5.97
C THR A 92 26.91 -1.21 -6.71
N GLY A 93 25.89 -0.78 -7.46
CA GLY A 93 24.96 -1.65 -8.13
C GLY A 93 25.51 -2.25 -9.41
N GLU A 94 25.23 -3.53 -9.59
CA GLU A 94 25.56 -4.27 -10.80
C GLU A 94 24.27 -4.80 -11.43
N TRP A 95 24.17 -4.66 -12.75
CA TRP A 95 23.10 -5.27 -13.52
C TRP A 95 23.44 -6.73 -13.80
N VAL A 96 22.63 -7.63 -13.26
CA VAL A 96 22.80 -9.07 -13.38
C VAL A 96 21.60 -9.64 -14.13
N PHE A 97 21.87 -10.56 -15.06
CA PHE A 97 20.83 -11.38 -15.66
C PHE A 97 20.55 -12.59 -14.78
N SER A 98 19.28 -12.80 -14.45
CA SER A 98 18.82 -14.02 -13.79
C SER A 98 19.20 -15.24 -14.61
N ASP A 99 19.49 -16.35 -13.95
CA ASP A 99 19.88 -17.57 -14.64
C ASP A 99 18.81 -18.09 -15.62
N TYR A 100 19.25 -18.95 -16.52
CA TYR A 100 18.43 -19.54 -17.57
C TYR A 100 17.23 -20.32 -17.00
N GLU A 101 17.35 -20.88 -15.79
CA GLU A 101 16.24 -21.60 -15.12
C GLU A 101 15.14 -20.65 -14.64
N THR A 102 15.52 -19.45 -14.19
CA THR A 102 14.59 -18.40 -13.75
C THR A 102 13.90 -17.72 -14.94
N MET A 103 14.63 -17.46 -16.03
CA MET A 103 14.07 -16.83 -17.25
C MET A 103 13.09 -17.73 -18.01
N PHE A 104 13.29 -19.05 -17.97
CA PHE A 104 12.48 -20.00 -18.75
C PHE A 104 11.57 -20.88 -17.89
N GLY A 105 11.66 -20.75 -16.57
CA GLY A 105 10.80 -21.38 -15.59
C GLY A 105 10.98 -22.90 -15.54
N LEU A 106 11.46 -23.39 -14.40
CA LEU A 106 11.22 -24.76 -13.92
C LEU A 106 9.71 -25.12 -13.82
N HIS A 107 8.79 -24.21 -14.15
CA HIS A 107 7.36 -24.47 -14.29
C HIS A 107 6.95 -25.22 -15.58
N GLN A 108 7.84 -25.45 -16.54
CA GLN A 108 7.51 -26.23 -17.74
C GLN A 108 7.80 -27.75 -17.63
N LEU A 109 8.45 -28.22 -16.56
CA LEU A 109 8.87 -29.63 -16.48
C LEU A 109 7.80 -30.61 -15.98
N ASN A 110 6.64 -30.13 -15.52
CA ASN A 110 5.56 -31.00 -15.04
C ASN A 110 4.31 -31.03 -15.92
N SER A 111 4.33 -30.47 -17.13
CA SER A 111 3.17 -30.59 -18.02
C SER A 111 3.56 -30.58 -19.49
N ILE A 112 3.16 -31.69 -20.14
CA ILE A 112 2.96 -31.91 -21.58
C ILE A 112 4.14 -32.63 -22.26
N SER A 113 4.05 -33.96 -22.26
CA SER A 113 4.51 -34.75 -23.39
C SER A 113 3.79 -34.28 -24.65
N ASN A 114 4.54 -34.12 -25.73
CA ASN A 114 4.08 -33.80 -27.08
C ASN A 114 3.49 -32.39 -27.26
N PHE A 115 4.32 -31.39 -27.56
CA PHE A 115 3.95 -30.42 -28.61
C PHE A 115 5.19 -29.71 -29.16
N SER A 116 5.56 -30.09 -30.37
CA SER A 116 6.40 -29.29 -31.27
C SER A 116 5.60 -28.05 -31.68
N THR A 117 5.55 -27.04 -30.82
CA THR A 117 5.12 -25.70 -31.21
C THR A 117 6.19 -24.73 -30.77
N LYS A 118 6.70 -24.01 -31.77
CA LYS A 118 7.59 -22.85 -31.67
C LYS A 118 7.00 -21.88 -30.63
N ILE A 119 7.36 -22.03 -29.36
CA ILE A 119 6.99 -21.08 -28.31
C ILE A 119 7.77 -19.82 -28.67
N LYS A 120 7.08 -18.89 -29.32
CA LYS A 120 7.58 -17.54 -29.52
C LYS A 120 7.55 -16.90 -28.14
N LEU A 121 8.59 -17.18 -27.35
CA LEU A 121 8.80 -16.54 -26.07
C LEU A 121 8.86 -15.05 -26.35
N LYS A 122 7.76 -14.37 -26.06
CA LYS A 122 7.68 -12.93 -26.02
C LYS A 122 8.31 -12.54 -24.69
N VAL A 123 9.62 -12.80 -24.56
CA VAL A 123 10.41 -12.35 -23.42
C VAL A 123 10.31 -10.84 -23.48
N ASP A 124 9.63 -10.23 -22.52
CA ASP A 124 9.64 -8.78 -22.43
C ASP A 124 11.11 -8.36 -22.25
N LYS A 125 11.50 -7.25 -22.87
CA LYS A 125 12.92 -6.90 -23.12
C LYS A 125 13.79 -6.85 -21.85
N TYR A 126 13.18 -6.85 -20.67
CA TYR A 126 13.83 -6.72 -19.36
C TYR A 126 13.49 -7.89 -18.41
N GLU A 127 12.81 -8.93 -18.88
CA GLU A 127 12.49 -10.12 -18.08
C GLU A 127 13.79 -10.85 -17.71
N GLY A 128 14.03 -10.97 -16.40
CA GLY A 128 15.26 -11.51 -15.85
C GLY A 128 16.40 -10.50 -15.65
N LEU A 129 16.22 -9.21 -15.94
CA LEU A 129 17.19 -8.19 -15.54
C LEU A 129 16.99 -7.81 -14.06
N ILE A 130 18.05 -7.94 -13.27
CA ILE A 130 18.05 -7.68 -11.81
C ILE A 130 19.16 -6.67 -11.49
N LEU A 131 18.84 -5.66 -10.69
CA LEU A 131 19.81 -4.75 -10.09
C LEU A 131 20.23 -5.29 -8.72
N GLN A 132 21.50 -5.64 -8.57
CA GLN A 132 22.07 -6.22 -7.35
C GLN A 132 23.02 -5.24 -6.67
N PHE A 133 22.84 -5.02 -5.37
CA PHE A 133 23.74 -4.21 -4.53
C PHE A 133 23.69 -4.72 -3.08
N GLY A 134 24.85 -5.09 -2.53
CA GLY A 134 24.94 -5.73 -1.21
C GLY A 134 24.12 -7.03 -1.14
N MET A 135 23.21 -7.12 -0.17
CA MET A 135 22.28 -8.25 -0.03
C MET A 135 20.91 -8.01 -0.72
N THR A 136 20.77 -6.89 -1.45
CA THR A 136 19.50 -6.50 -2.08
C THR A 136 19.52 -6.83 -3.57
N CYS A 137 18.42 -7.40 -4.06
CA CYS A 137 18.18 -7.65 -5.48
C CYS A 137 16.82 -7.03 -5.86
N LEU A 138 16.78 -6.19 -6.89
CA LEU A 138 15.55 -5.59 -7.41
C LEU A 138 15.32 -6.02 -8.85
N ASN A 139 14.15 -6.59 -9.14
CA ASN A 139 13.72 -6.88 -10.52
C ASN A 139 13.06 -5.65 -11.16
N TYR A 140 12.79 -5.72 -12.46
CA TYR A 140 12.17 -4.65 -13.23
C TYR A 140 10.89 -4.08 -12.57
N ASP A 141 9.93 -4.94 -12.21
CA ASP A 141 8.66 -4.51 -11.59
C ASP A 141 8.88 -3.79 -10.25
N SER A 142 9.84 -4.28 -9.45
CA SER A 142 10.18 -3.66 -8.16
C SER A 142 10.84 -2.31 -8.36
N ILE A 143 11.66 -2.16 -9.40
CA ILE A 143 12.29 -0.91 -9.78
C ILE A 143 11.22 0.10 -10.24
N GLU A 144 10.33 -0.29 -11.16
CA GLU A 144 9.27 0.58 -11.70
C GLU A 144 8.35 1.10 -10.58
N ASN A 145 7.83 0.20 -9.74
CA ASN A 145 6.99 0.56 -8.61
C ASN A 145 7.74 1.46 -7.60
N ALA A 146 9.05 1.27 -7.43
CA ALA A 146 9.84 2.13 -6.57
C ALA A 146 10.02 3.53 -7.18
N PHE A 147 10.29 3.64 -8.47
CA PHE A 147 10.38 4.91 -9.18
C PHE A 147 9.07 5.70 -9.15
N ASP A 148 7.93 5.04 -9.35
CA ASP A 148 6.62 5.70 -9.28
C ASP A 148 6.38 6.33 -7.91
N ARG A 149 6.70 5.61 -6.83
CA ARG A 149 6.56 6.13 -5.47
C ARG A 149 7.54 7.25 -5.17
N LEU A 150 8.77 7.19 -5.70
CA LEU A 150 9.75 8.27 -5.56
C LEU A 150 9.31 9.54 -6.31
N LYS A 151 8.78 9.40 -7.53
CA LYS A 151 8.23 10.53 -8.31
C LYS A 151 7.05 11.21 -7.62
N LEU A 152 6.23 10.45 -6.90
CA LEU A 152 5.08 10.99 -6.17
C LEU A 152 5.48 11.60 -4.82
N GLY A 153 6.47 11.04 -4.14
CA GLY A 153 6.83 11.41 -2.77
C GLY A 153 8.00 12.39 -2.61
N LEU A 154 8.81 12.61 -3.63
CA LEU A 154 9.96 13.53 -3.55
C LEU A 154 9.60 14.96 -3.95
N ASP A 155 10.30 15.90 -3.33
CA ASP A 155 10.33 17.30 -3.75
C ASP A 155 11.12 17.48 -5.06
N SER A 156 11.17 18.70 -5.58
CA SER A 156 11.85 19.02 -6.84
C SER A 156 13.36 18.76 -6.80
N GLU A 157 14.00 18.78 -5.62
CA GLU A 157 15.43 18.55 -5.48
C GLU A 157 15.73 17.03 -5.47
N GLY A 158 14.96 16.26 -4.71
CA GLY A 158 15.06 14.80 -4.68
C GLY A 158 14.77 14.16 -6.05
N LYS A 159 13.87 14.74 -6.83
CA LYS A 159 13.59 14.29 -8.21
C LYS A 159 14.81 14.42 -9.12
N LYS A 160 15.55 15.52 -9.05
CA LYS A 160 16.78 15.73 -9.83
C LYS A 160 17.86 14.72 -9.48
N LYS A 161 18.04 14.43 -8.19
CA LYS A 161 19.01 13.43 -7.72
C LYS A 161 18.75 12.04 -8.30
N ILE A 162 17.48 11.67 -8.45
CA ILE A 162 17.12 10.39 -9.07
C ILE A 162 17.39 10.37 -10.58
N GLU A 163 17.17 11.47 -11.28
CA GLU A 163 17.45 11.57 -12.72
C GLU A 163 18.96 11.49 -13.03
N GLU A 164 19.81 11.73 -12.02
CA GLU A 164 21.28 11.71 -12.10
C GLU A 164 21.90 10.36 -11.68
N ILE A 165 21.11 9.42 -11.13
CA ILE A 165 21.54 8.05 -10.77
C ILE A 165 21.46 7.14 -12.00
#